data_AF-A0A1A9GQE9-F1
#
_entry.id   AF-A0A1A9GQE9-F1
#
_cell.length_a   1.000
_cell.length_b   1.000
_cell.length_c   1.000
_cell.angle_alpha   90.00
_cell.angle_beta   90.00
_cell.angle_gamma   90.00
#
_symmetry.space_group_name_H-M   'P 1'
#
loop_
_entity.id
_entity.type
_entity.pdbx_description
1 polymer ?
#
loop_
_entity_poly.entity_id
_entity_poly.type
_entity_poly.pdbx_seq_one_letter_code
_entity_poly.pdbx_strand_id
1 'polypeptide(L)'
;MTSQTTSPVGIYWKPGVWDLARSAYLADLDTDADSPGSFVGWLAQALELYARRSPQQRAELAAAGEKHPALVSVTRKSFNKKHDLPAATIEAVEDALVADRQELGRMLARSVFAQEAVIVAAEEARRRLGRELPPPPQKLSNRPPRRRPAR
;
A
#
# COMPACT_ATOMS: atom_id res chain seq x y z
N MET A 1 3.39 1.19 27.44
CA MET A 1 3.35 1.64 26.03
C MET A 1 4.75 1.47 25.47
N THR A 2 5.02 0.39 24.73
CA THR A 2 6.28 0.25 24.01
C THR A 2 6.24 1.21 22.82
N SER A 3 7.05 2.26 22.85
CA SER A 3 7.24 3.12 21.69
C SER A 3 7.72 2.26 20.54
N GLN A 4 6.89 2.09 19.51
CA GLN A 4 7.28 1.35 18.32
C GLN A 4 8.31 2.20 17.57
N THR A 5 9.53 1.69 17.44
CA THR A 5 10.60 2.38 16.69
C THR A 5 10.18 2.51 15.23
N THR A 6 10.14 3.74 14.72
CA THR A 6 9.84 4.05 13.32
C THR A 6 11.10 4.50 12.60
N SER A 7 11.25 4.07 11.35
CA SER A 7 12.36 4.43 10.48
C SER A 7 11.85 5.18 9.24
N PRO A 8 12.49 6.30 8.84
CA PRO A 8 12.10 7.02 7.64
C PRO A 8 12.49 6.23 6.40
N VAL A 9 11.50 5.84 5.60
CA VAL A 9 11.71 5.09 4.35
C VAL A 9 11.25 5.91 3.15
N GLY A 10 12.15 6.10 2.19
CA GLY A 10 11.82 6.73 0.92
C GLY A 10 11.20 5.72 -0.05
N ILE A 11 9.94 5.93 -0.42
CA ILE A 11 9.28 5.16 -1.48
C ILE A 11 9.17 6.04 -2.72
N TYR A 12 9.60 5.50 -3.86
CA TYR A 12 9.42 6.12 -5.16
C TYR A 12 8.05 5.75 -5.73
N TRP A 13 7.20 6.75 -5.92
CA TRP A 13 5.81 6.57 -6.33
C TRP A 13 5.60 6.93 -7.78
N LYS A 14 4.90 6.04 -8.48
CA LYS A 14 4.14 6.43 -9.68
C LYS A 14 2.92 7.24 -9.23
N PRO A 15 2.59 8.37 -9.89
CA PRO A 15 1.48 9.23 -9.47
C PRO A 15 0.12 8.52 -9.42
N GLY A 16 -0.15 7.63 -10.38
CA GLY A 16 -1.39 6.83 -10.39
C GLY A 16 -1.48 5.90 -9.18
N VAL A 17 -0.39 5.21 -8.82
CA VAL A 17 -0.35 4.33 -7.63
C VAL A 17 -0.48 5.14 -6.34
N TRP A 18 0.13 6.33 -6.29
CA TRP A 18 -0.02 7.22 -5.14
C TRP A 18 -1.47 7.70 -4.95
N ASP A 19 -2.16 8.04 -6.04
CA ASP A 19 -3.56 8.40 -6.00
C ASP A 19 -4.44 7.21 -5.57
N LEU A 20 -4.17 6.03 -6.14
CA LEU A 20 -4.85 4.79 -5.78
C LEU A 20 -4.70 4.47 -4.29
N ALA A 21 -3.49 4.60 -3.72
CA ALA A 21 -3.24 4.40 -2.30
C ALA A 21 -4.13 5.28 -1.43
N ARG A 22 -4.27 6.56 -1.79
CA ARG A 22 -5.06 7.53 -1.02
C ARG A 22 -6.56 7.25 -1.15
N SER A 23 -7.01 6.82 -2.32
CA SER A 23 -8.39 6.38 -2.54
C SER A 23 -8.73 5.12 -1.75
N ALA A 24 -7.85 4.11 -1.78
CA ALA A 24 -8.02 2.86 -1.07
C ALA A 24 -8.03 3.07 0.45
N TYR A 25 -7.09 3.87 0.97
CA TYR A 25 -7.09 4.24 2.38
C TYR A 25 -8.41 4.88 2.82
N LEU A 26 -8.94 5.84 2.05
CA LEU A 26 -10.22 6.47 2.42
C LEU A 26 -11.40 5.48 2.36
N ALA A 27 -11.40 4.57 1.39
CA ALA A 27 -12.41 3.52 1.32
C ALA A 27 -12.35 2.63 2.57
N ASP A 28 -11.17 2.10 2.91
CA ASP A 28 -11.00 1.24 4.08
C ASP A 28 -11.27 1.99 5.39
N LEU A 29 -10.84 3.24 5.51
CA LEU A 29 -11.09 4.05 6.70
C LEU A 29 -12.59 4.18 7.01
N ASP A 30 -13.42 4.27 5.96
CA ASP A 30 -14.86 4.44 6.04
C ASP A 30 -15.64 3.11 6.14
N THR A 31 -15.08 1.98 5.68
CA THR A 31 -15.80 0.70 5.61
C THR A 31 -15.24 -0.42 6.49
N ASP A 32 -13.97 -0.36 6.85
CA ASP A 32 -13.30 -1.37 7.66
C ASP A 32 -13.03 -0.83 9.07
N ALA A 33 -13.64 -1.48 10.06
CA ALA A 33 -13.48 -1.13 11.46
C ALA A 33 -12.01 -1.26 11.90
N ASP A 34 -11.29 -2.24 11.36
CA ASP A 34 -9.91 -2.57 11.71
C ASP A 34 -8.88 -1.74 10.90
N SER A 35 -9.34 -0.94 9.94
CA SER A 35 -8.46 -0.05 9.18
C SER A 35 -7.74 0.96 10.08
N PRO A 36 -6.41 1.11 9.96
CA PRO A 36 -5.67 2.07 10.76
C PRO A 36 -6.18 3.49 10.58
N GLY A 37 -6.30 4.27 11.65
CA GLY A 37 -6.78 5.67 11.61
C GLY A 37 -5.79 6.67 10.99
N SER A 38 -4.71 6.20 10.36
CA SER A 38 -3.74 7.06 9.68
C SER A 38 -3.27 6.44 8.36
N PHE A 39 -2.96 7.27 7.37
CA PHE A 39 -2.49 6.80 6.07
C PHE A 39 -1.18 6.00 6.19
N VAL A 40 -0.23 6.46 7.00
CA VAL A 40 1.04 5.74 7.21
C VAL A 40 0.80 4.40 7.91
N GLY A 41 -0.11 4.35 8.88
CA GLY A 41 -0.49 3.09 9.53
C GLY A 41 -1.16 2.11 8.56
N TRP A 42 -2.03 2.61 7.68
CA TRP A 42 -2.68 1.80 6.64
C TRP A 42 -1.65 1.27 5.63
N LEU A 43 -0.69 2.12 5.22
CA LEU A 43 0.40 1.69 4.35
C LEU A 43 1.27 0.61 5.00
N ALA A 44 1.58 0.75 6.29
CA ALA A 44 2.31 -0.28 7.04
C ALA A 44 1.55 -1.60 7.05
N GLN A 45 0.25 -1.57 7.35
CA GLN A 45 -0.61 -2.76 7.34
C GLN A 45 -0.65 -3.41 5.94
N ALA A 46 -0.80 -2.62 4.87
CA ALA A 46 -0.80 -3.14 3.50
C ALA A 46 0.53 -3.85 3.15
N LEU A 47 1.66 -3.27 3.56
CA LEU A 47 2.99 -3.88 3.38
C LEU A 47 3.12 -5.20 4.14
N GLU A 48 2.69 -5.24 5.40
CA GLU A 48 2.74 -6.44 6.24
C GLU A 48 1.87 -7.56 5.68
N LEU A 49 0.64 -7.24 5.28
CA LEU A 49 -0.28 -8.21 4.67
C LEU A 49 0.30 -8.78 3.37
N TYR A 50 0.96 -7.94 2.55
CA TYR A 50 1.59 -8.41 1.33
C TYR A 50 2.86 -9.25 1.62
N ALA A 51 3.66 -8.87 2.62
CA ALA A 51 4.85 -9.61 3.05
C ALA A 51 4.52 -11.01 3.61
N ARG A 52 3.37 -11.18 4.30
CA ARG A 52 2.93 -12.48 4.84
C ARG A 52 2.59 -13.53 3.78
N ARG A 53 2.41 -13.13 2.51
CA ARG A 53 2.11 -14.06 1.42
C ARG A 53 3.35 -14.89 1.06
N SER A 54 3.16 -16.04 0.42
CA SER A 54 4.30 -16.78 -0.14
C SER A 54 4.89 -16.03 -1.35
N PRO A 55 6.15 -16.28 -1.73
CA PRO A 55 6.73 -15.73 -2.96
C PRO A 55 5.89 -16.00 -4.21
N GLN A 56 5.30 -17.21 -4.32
CA GLN A 56 4.46 -17.59 -5.45
C GLN A 56 3.18 -16.75 -5.49
N GLN A 57 2.49 -16.59 -4.36
CA GLN A 57 1.30 -15.74 -4.27
C GLN A 57 1.61 -14.28 -4.61
N ARG A 58 2.75 -13.74 -4.15
CA ARG A 58 3.18 -12.39 -4.53
C ARG A 58 3.43 -12.28 -6.02
N ALA A 59 4.11 -13.26 -6.62
CA ALA A 59 4.40 -13.28 -8.05
C ALA A 59 3.11 -13.34 -8.91
N GLU A 60 2.14 -14.16 -8.52
CA GLU A 60 0.82 -14.25 -9.18
C GLU A 60 0.06 -12.92 -9.11
N LEU A 61 0.03 -12.29 -7.93
CA LEU A 61 -0.62 -10.99 -7.75
C LEU A 61 0.09 -9.88 -8.53
N ALA A 62 1.42 -9.91 -8.58
CA ALA A 62 2.21 -8.96 -9.36
C ALA A 62 1.93 -9.13 -10.86
N ALA A 63 1.84 -10.36 -11.36
CA ALA A 63 1.48 -10.63 -12.75
C ALA A 63 0.06 -10.15 -13.08
N ALA A 64 -0.91 -10.41 -12.19
CA ALA A 64 -2.28 -9.91 -12.34
C ALA A 64 -2.35 -8.37 -12.33
N GLY A 65 -1.49 -7.72 -11.55
CA GLY A 65 -1.41 -6.26 -11.41
C GLY A 65 -0.55 -5.56 -12.46
N GLU A 66 0.20 -6.27 -13.30
CA GLU A 66 1.20 -5.69 -14.22
C GLU A 66 0.61 -4.63 -15.16
N LYS A 67 -0.63 -4.86 -15.62
CA LYS A 67 -1.37 -3.97 -16.53
C LYS A 67 -2.29 -2.99 -15.81
N HIS A 68 -2.17 -2.86 -14.48
CA HIS A 68 -3.05 -2.01 -13.71
C HIS A 68 -2.94 -0.54 -14.18
N PRO A 69 -4.05 0.17 -14.47
CA PRO A 69 -4.01 1.53 -15.02
C PRO A 69 -3.20 2.53 -14.19
N ALA A 70 -3.19 2.37 -12.87
CA ALA A 70 -2.41 3.20 -11.95
C ALA A 70 -0.88 3.14 -12.18
N LEU A 71 -0.36 2.09 -12.84
CA LEU A 71 1.05 1.94 -13.19
C LEU A 71 1.45 2.75 -14.43
N VAL A 72 0.48 3.25 -15.19
CA VAL A 72 0.70 4.10 -16.37
C VAL A 72 0.68 5.55 -15.93
N SER A 73 1.80 6.26 -16.06
CA SER A 73 1.86 7.69 -15.76
C SER A 73 1.96 8.50 -17.05
N VAL A 74 0.86 9.14 -17.44
CA VAL A 74 0.81 9.96 -18.66
C VAL A 74 0.92 11.47 -18.39
N THR A 75 0.62 11.93 -17.18
CA THR A 75 0.45 13.37 -16.90
C THR A 75 1.36 13.94 -15.81
N ARG A 76 1.93 13.10 -14.93
CA ARG A 76 2.78 13.54 -13.82
C ARG A 76 4.07 12.72 -13.76
N LYS A 77 5.16 13.35 -13.31
CA LYS A 77 6.43 12.65 -13.06
C LYS A 77 6.33 11.85 -11.76
N SER A 78 6.96 10.68 -11.73
CA SER A 78 7.17 9.92 -10.51
C SER A 78 8.02 10.72 -9.52
N PHE A 79 7.86 10.47 -8.23
CA PHE A 79 8.51 11.23 -7.17
C PHE A 79 8.84 10.37 -5.96
N ASN A 80 9.88 10.75 -5.20
CA ASN A 80 10.20 10.12 -3.93
C ASN A 80 9.38 10.78 -2.80
N LYS A 81 8.83 9.97 -1.90
CA LYS A 81 8.20 10.45 -0.67
C LYS A 81 8.67 9.60 0.52
N LYS A 82 9.06 10.28 1.60
CA LYS A 82 9.43 9.66 2.86
C LYS A 82 8.18 9.32 3.68
N HIS A 83 8.21 8.15 4.32
CA HIS A 83 7.19 7.67 5.24
C HIS A 83 7.87 7.09 6.48
N ASP A 84 7.40 7.47 7.67
CA ASP A 84 7.92 6.95 8.94
C ASP A 84 7.19 5.65 9.27
N LEU A 85 7.76 4.52 8.84
CA LEU A 85 7.15 3.20 8.98
C LEU A 85 7.73 2.46 10.20
N PRO A 86 6.96 1.57 10.85
CA PRO A 86 7.48 0.72 11.92
C PRO A 86 8.68 -0.11 11.43
N ALA A 87 9.73 -0.20 12.26
CA ALA A 87 10.94 -0.97 11.91
C ALA A 87 10.61 -2.43 11.57
N ALA A 88 9.72 -3.06 12.34
CA ALA A 88 9.26 -4.43 12.11
C ALA A 88 8.56 -4.63 10.75
N THR A 89 7.83 -3.62 10.25
CA THR A 89 7.23 -3.66 8.92
C THR A 89 8.32 -3.69 7.83
N ILE A 90 9.40 -2.92 8.04
CA ILE A 90 10.52 -2.87 7.09
C ILE A 90 11.30 -4.18 7.08
N GLU A 91 11.56 -4.75 8.25
CA GLU A 91 12.17 -6.08 8.39
C GLU A 91 11.33 -7.14 7.64
N ALA A 92 10.02 -7.17 7.84
CA ALA A 92 9.14 -8.11 7.14
C ALA A 92 9.16 -7.94 5.61
N VAL A 93 9.25 -6.70 5.10
CA VAL A 93 9.41 -6.42 3.66
C VAL A 93 10.76 -6.91 3.15
N GLU A 94 11.82 -6.73 3.92
CA GLU A 94 13.17 -7.17 3.54
C GLU A 94 13.27 -8.70 3.50
N ASP A 95 12.71 -9.39 4.48
CA ASP A 95 12.62 -10.85 4.50
C ASP A 95 11.82 -11.38 3.29
N ALA A 96 10.68 -10.74 2.98
CA ALA A 96 9.88 -11.10 1.82
C ALA A 96 10.64 -10.91 0.49
N LEU A 97 11.42 -9.83 0.35
CA LEU A 97 12.27 -9.58 -0.82
C LEU A 97 13.40 -10.61 -0.95
N VAL A 98 14.00 -11.02 0.17
CA VAL A 98 15.02 -12.08 0.17
C VAL A 98 14.40 -13.41 -0.27
N ALA A 99 13.22 -13.76 0.25
CA ALA A 99 12.49 -14.97 -0.15
C ALA A 99 12.13 -14.96 -1.65
N ASP A 100 11.61 -13.84 -2.17
CA ASP A 100 11.29 -13.67 -3.60
C ASP A 100 12.51 -13.89 -4.49
N ARG A 101 13.67 -13.39 -4.06
CA ARG A 101 14.95 -13.58 -4.76
C ARG A 101 15.41 -15.03 -4.70
N GLN A 102 15.37 -15.67 -3.54
CA GLN A 102 15.90 -17.01 -3.34
C GLN A 102 15.05 -18.09 -4.03
N GLU A 103 13.73 -17.97 -3.96
CA GLU A 103 12.83 -19.01 -4.47
C GLU A 103 12.49 -18.83 -5.94
N LEU A 104 12.31 -17.58 -6.40
CA LEU A 104 11.79 -17.27 -7.73
C LEU A 104 12.74 -16.41 -8.57
N GLY A 105 13.91 -16.04 -8.05
CA GLY A 105 14.85 -15.15 -8.74
C GLY A 105 14.32 -13.73 -8.94
N ARG A 106 13.22 -13.34 -8.28
CA ARG A 106 12.59 -12.02 -8.44
C ARG A 106 13.35 -10.97 -7.65
N MET A 107 14.20 -10.20 -8.34
CA MET A 107 14.96 -9.12 -7.71
C MET A 107 14.18 -7.79 -7.78
N LEU A 108 13.50 -7.45 -6.68
CA LEU A 108 12.68 -6.24 -6.57
C LEU A 108 13.31 -5.20 -5.64
N ALA A 109 13.04 -3.92 -5.90
CA ALA A 109 13.32 -2.85 -4.96
C ALA A 109 12.14 -2.65 -4.00
N ARG A 110 12.40 -2.15 -2.78
CA ARG A 110 11.35 -1.83 -1.78
C ARG A 110 10.21 -0.96 -2.34
N SER A 111 10.53 -0.02 -3.25
CA SER A 111 9.52 0.84 -3.88
C SER A 111 8.60 0.11 -4.86
N VAL A 112 9.08 -0.95 -5.54
CA VAL A 112 8.25 -1.77 -6.43
C VAL A 112 7.35 -2.66 -5.58
N PHE A 113 7.90 -3.30 -4.55
CA PHE A 113 7.15 -4.09 -3.58
C PHE A 113 6.01 -3.27 -2.94
N ALA A 114 6.28 -2.02 -2.53
CA ALA A 114 5.26 -1.14 -1.98
C ALA A 114 4.15 -0.79 -2.99
N GLN A 115 4.49 -0.65 -4.27
CA GLN A 115 3.48 -0.40 -5.31
C GLN A 115 2.62 -1.64 -5.56
N GLU A 116 3.20 -2.84 -5.60
CA GLU A 116 2.47 -4.11 -5.71
C GLU A 116 1.52 -4.29 -4.51
N ALA A 117 2.02 -4.07 -3.29
CA ALA A 117 1.23 -4.15 -2.06
C ALA A 117 0.03 -3.18 -2.08
N VAL A 118 0.24 -1.92 -2.51
CA VAL A 118 -0.85 -0.93 -2.65
C VAL A 118 -1.89 -1.35 -3.68
N ILE A 119 -1.48 -1.89 -4.83
CA ILE A 119 -2.42 -2.33 -5.86
C ILE A 119 -3.29 -3.47 -5.32
N VAL A 120 -2.68 -4.44 -4.64
CA VAL A 120 -3.42 -5.55 -4.00
C VAL A 120 -4.38 -5.03 -2.93
N ALA A 121 -3.91 -4.17 -2.03
CA ALA A 121 -4.74 -3.59 -0.97
C ALA A 121 -5.90 -2.75 -1.54
N ALA A 122 -5.68 -2.03 -2.63
CA ALA A 122 -6.72 -1.25 -3.29
C ALA A 122 -7.80 -2.12 -3.94
N GLU A 123 -7.42 -3.24 -4.56
CA GLU A 123 -8.38 -4.22 -5.09
C GLU A 123 -9.18 -4.89 -3.97
N GLU A 124 -8.55 -5.20 -2.83
CA GLU A 124 -9.25 -5.69 -1.64
C GLU A 124 -10.23 -4.64 -1.08
N ALA A 125 -9.80 -3.38 -0.97
CA ALA A 125 -10.66 -2.27 -0.54
C ALA A 125 -11.86 -2.09 -1.49
N ARG A 126 -11.64 -2.19 -2.81
CA ARG A 126 -12.72 -2.13 -3.81
C ARG A 126 -13.72 -3.27 -3.60
N ARG A 127 -13.23 -4.49 -3.37
CA ARG A 127 -14.09 -5.67 -3.10
C ARG A 127 -14.89 -5.49 -1.82
N ARG A 128 -14.27 -5.03 -0.73
CA ARG A 128 -14.96 -4.75 0.55
C ARG A 128 -16.03 -3.67 0.39
N LEU A 129 -15.70 -2.60 -0.34
CA LEU A 129 -16.61 -1.47 -0.59
C LEU A 129 -17.78 -1.85 -1.51
N GLY A 130 -17.63 -2.85 -2.39
CA GLY A 130 -18.67 -3.32 -3.30
C GLY A 130 -19.00 -2.35 -4.46
N ARG A 131 -18.18 -1.31 -4.64
CA ARG A 131 -18.28 -0.30 -5.72
C ARG A 131 -16.90 0.26 -6.03
N GLU A 132 -16.82 1.12 -7.04
CA GLU A 132 -15.60 1.85 -7.37
C GLU A 132 -15.05 2.63 -6.17
N LEU A 133 -13.72 2.69 -6.09
CA LEU A 133 -13.03 3.47 -5.06
C LEU A 133 -13.36 4.96 -5.21
N PRO A 134 -13.40 5.72 -4.10
CA PRO A 134 -13.60 7.16 -4.18
C PRO A 134 -12.47 7.83 -4.97
N PRO A 135 -12.71 8.98 -5.60
CA PRO A 135 -11.66 9.72 -6.30
C PRO A 135 -10.55 10.13 -5.31
N PRO A 136 -9.30 10.22 -5.77
CA PRO A 136 -8.18 10.58 -4.90
C PRO A 136 -8.40 11.99 -4.32
N PRO A 137 -8.20 12.18 -3.01
CA PRO A 137 -8.44 13.47 -2.39
C PRO A 137 -7.40 14.52 -2.87
N GLN A 138 -7.82 15.78 -3.00
CA GLN A 138 -6.88 16.87 -3.34
C GLN A 138 -5.81 17.04 -2.24
N LYS A 139 -6.21 16.90 -0.98
CA LYS A 139 -5.33 16.88 0.20
C LYS A 139 -5.73 15.74 1.11
N LEU A 140 -4.74 15.00 1.61
CA LEU A 140 -4.94 13.96 2.61
C LEU A 140 -4.12 14.31 3.85
N SER A 141 -4.80 14.67 4.93
CA SER A 141 -4.16 14.73 6.26
C SER A 141 -3.73 13.33 6.66
N ASN A 142 -2.66 13.19 7.44
CA ASN A 142 -2.19 11.87 7.86
C ASN A 142 -3.25 11.13 8.70
N ARG A 143 -4.06 11.85 9.49
CA ARG A 143 -5.17 11.30 10.29
C ARG A 143 -6.47 12.05 9.98
N PRO A 144 -7.14 11.76 8.85
CA PRO A 144 -8.44 12.32 8.56
C PRO A 144 -9.51 11.67 9.48
N PRO A 145 -10.59 12.40 9.82
CA PRO A 145 -11.70 11.84 10.58
C PRO A 145 -12.43 10.76 9.76
N ARG A 146 -12.79 9.64 10.39
CA ARG A 146 -13.68 8.62 9.80
C ARG A 146 -15.04 9.23 9.47
N ARG A 147 -15.62 8.92 8.31
CA ARG A 147 -17.02 9.30 8.06
C ARG A 147 -17.93 8.55 9.01
N ARG A 148 -18.89 9.26 9.63
CA ARG A 148 -19.96 8.61 10.37
C ARG A 148 -20.89 7.90 9.39
N PRO A 149 -21.36 6.68 9.67
CA PRO A 149 -22.41 6.07 8.87
C PRO A 149 -23.61 7.02 8.88
N ALA A 150 -24.24 7.20 7.71
CA ALA A 150 -25.49 7.94 7.63
C ALA A 150 -26.51 7.24 8.55
N ARG A 151 -27.14 8.02 9.44
CA ARG A 151 -28.22 7.54 10.31
C ARG A 151 -29.45 7.19 9.50
#